data_AF-A0A1V4UF04-F1
#
_entry.id   AF-A0A1V4UF04-F1
#
_cell.length_a   1.000
_cell.length_b   1.000
_cell.length_c   1.000
_cell.angle_alpha   90.00
_cell.angle_beta   90.00
_cell.angle_gamma   90.00
#
_symmetry.space_group_name_H-M   'P 1'
#
loop_
_entity.id
_entity.type
_entity.pdbx_description
1 polymer ?
#
loop_
_entity_poly.entity_id
_entity_poly.type
_entity_poly.pdbx_seq_one_letter_code
_entity_poly.pdbx_strand_id
1 'polypeptide(L)'
;MVLQDAGMMMKSLEGLSVKIPEASREALRDEIYIALTEAEGISIGQFSFAKMAGSFTAILREYRIHVPGNLMLMLKVIIMVLDVGLALDPEFRFKDEAEQYMARFKKRDSFIEQIKSRAGGSLLETMDGLLDMPRNINQMLKQLGTGIIKIDIVDTDIRRLQVSLDRTSNKVLIGLVVSSMVIGSSFILMKSDLQLPDLVYYLALFSYIVAIAIGFYAIYRVLVTGEDEENR
;
A
#
# COMPACT_ATOMS: atom_id res chain seq x y z
N MET A 1 6.03 -17.82 -29.32
CA MET A 1 5.21 -18.23 -28.17
C MET A 1 5.46 -17.44 -26.88
N VAL A 2 6.51 -16.60 -26.78
CA VAL A 2 6.71 -15.65 -25.64
C VAL A 2 5.90 -14.34 -25.82
N LEU A 3 5.31 -14.13 -27.01
CA LEU A 3 4.65 -12.87 -27.42
C LEU A 3 3.19 -12.71 -26.98
N GLN A 4 2.62 -13.66 -26.22
CA GLN A 4 1.19 -13.63 -25.87
C GLN A 4 0.89 -13.45 -24.38
N ASP A 5 1.90 -13.24 -23.54
CA ASP A 5 1.65 -13.05 -22.11
C ASP A 5 1.64 -11.57 -21.75
N ALA A 6 0.50 -10.91 -22.00
CA ALA A 6 0.24 -9.55 -21.54
C ALA A 6 0.48 -9.40 -20.01
N GLY A 7 0.29 -10.48 -19.24
CA GLY A 7 0.60 -10.51 -17.80
C GLY A 7 2.10 -10.37 -17.51
N MET A 8 2.95 -11.02 -18.30
CA MET A 8 4.41 -10.89 -18.17
C MET A 8 4.90 -9.48 -18.52
N MET A 9 4.28 -8.82 -19.52
CA MET A 9 4.58 -7.42 -19.83
C MET A 9 4.15 -6.49 -18.71
N MET A 10 2.96 -6.68 -18.13
CA MET A 10 2.50 -5.92 -16.96
C MET A 10 3.47 -6.01 -15.79
N LYS A 11 3.91 -7.24 -15.45
CA LYS A 11 4.91 -7.47 -14.39
C LYS A 11 6.25 -6.80 -14.70
N SER A 12 6.66 -6.79 -15.97
CA SER A 12 7.89 -6.12 -16.39
C SER A 12 7.78 -4.59 -16.28
N LEU A 13 6.63 -4.01 -16.62
CA LEU A 13 6.38 -2.57 -16.46
C LEU A 13 6.42 -2.16 -14.98
N GLU A 14 5.80 -2.94 -14.10
CA GLU A 14 5.88 -2.73 -12.66
C GLU A 14 7.33 -2.82 -12.15
N GLY A 15 8.10 -3.80 -12.64
CA GLY A 15 9.53 -3.95 -12.32
C GLY A 15 10.39 -2.76 -12.78
N LEU A 16 9.94 -2.04 -13.81
CA LEU A 16 10.56 -0.79 -14.25
C LEU A 16 10.10 0.44 -13.44
N SER A 17 9.40 0.23 -12.31
CA SER A 17 8.83 1.30 -11.46
C SER A 17 7.72 2.11 -12.15
N VAL A 18 7.05 1.55 -13.16
CA VAL A 18 5.81 2.14 -13.69
C VAL A 18 4.69 1.90 -12.68
N LYS A 19 4.02 2.98 -12.25
CA LYS A 19 2.88 2.88 -11.34
C LYS A 19 1.59 2.81 -12.16
N ILE A 20 0.91 1.68 -12.05
CA ILE A 20 -0.35 1.40 -12.72
C ILE A 20 -1.46 1.41 -11.66
N PRO A 21 -2.51 2.25 -11.80
CA PRO A 21 -3.65 2.21 -10.88
C PRO A 21 -4.39 0.87 -10.96
N GLU A 22 -4.80 0.30 -9.82
CA GLU A 22 -5.53 -0.99 -9.78
C GLU A 22 -6.82 -0.93 -10.62
N ALA A 23 -7.54 0.20 -10.57
CA ALA A 23 -8.77 0.40 -11.36
C ALA A 23 -8.56 0.35 -12.89
N SER A 24 -7.33 0.52 -13.35
CA SER A 24 -6.98 0.56 -14.78
C SER A 24 -6.19 -0.67 -15.23
N ARG A 25 -5.88 -1.59 -14.30
CA ARG A 25 -4.97 -2.70 -14.53
C ARG A 25 -5.51 -3.72 -15.54
N GLU A 26 -6.78 -4.06 -15.42
CA GLU A 26 -7.44 -5.02 -16.32
C GLU A 26 -7.63 -4.42 -17.72
N ALA A 27 -8.12 -3.18 -17.80
CA ALA A 27 -8.25 -2.47 -19.07
C ALA A 27 -6.90 -2.31 -19.80
N LEU A 28 -5.83 -1.97 -19.08
CA LEU A 28 -4.49 -1.88 -19.67
C LEU A 28 -3.97 -3.24 -20.17
N ARG A 29 -4.28 -4.32 -19.45
CA ARG A 29 -3.90 -5.67 -19.88
C ARG A 29 -4.59 -6.05 -21.20
N ASP A 30 -5.86 -5.72 -21.33
CA ASP A 30 -6.64 -5.96 -22.55
C ASP A 30 -6.11 -5.09 -23.70
N GLU A 31 -5.78 -3.83 -23.44
CA GLU A 31 -5.17 -2.92 -24.42
C GLU A 31 -3.82 -3.45 -24.93
N ILE A 32 -2.97 -3.95 -24.02
CA ILE A 32 -1.68 -4.58 -24.36
C ILE A 32 -1.91 -5.82 -25.22
N TYR A 33 -2.91 -6.63 -24.90
CA TYR A 33 -3.25 -7.83 -25.67
C TYR A 33 -3.69 -7.48 -27.09
N ILE A 34 -4.52 -6.44 -27.25
CA ILE A 34 -4.94 -5.93 -28.56
C ILE A 34 -3.72 -5.42 -29.34
N ALA A 35 -2.89 -4.59 -28.72
CA ALA A 35 -1.70 -4.01 -29.36
C ALA A 35 -0.69 -5.08 -29.82
N LEU A 36 -0.50 -6.14 -29.03
CA LEU A 36 0.35 -7.28 -29.41
C LEU A 36 -0.20 -8.03 -30.62
N THR A 37 -1.52 -8.22 -30.65
CA THR A 37 -2.21 -8.92 -31.76
C THR A 37 -2.12 -8.10 -33.04
N GLU A 38 -2.29 -6.77 -32.96
CA GLU A 38 -2.13 -5.87 -34.11
C GLU A 38 -0.67 -5.84 -34.61
N ALA A 39 0.30 -5.88 -33.71
CA ALA A 39 1.72 -5.84 -34.06
C ALA A 39 2.21 -7.11 -34.81
N GLU A 40 1.53 -8.25 -34.69
CA GLU A 40 1.95 -9.49 -35.36
C GLU A 40 1.82 -9.43 -36.90
N GLY A 41 1.03 -8.50 -37.45
CA GLY A 41 0.70 -8.44 -38.89
C GLY A 41 1.30 -7.27 -39.70
N ILE A 42 2.05 -6.35 -39.09
CA ILE A 42 2.42 -5.08 -39.74
C ILE A 42 3.84 -5.13 -40.31
N SER A 43 3.99 -4.88 -41.61
CA SER A 43 5.28 -4.55 -42.23
C SER A 43 5.66 -3.10 -41.90
N ILE A 44 6.90 -2.90 -41.46
CA ILE A 44 7.33 -1.64 -40.81
C ILE A 44 7.47 -0.45 -41.78
N GLY A 45 7.43 -0.68 -43.09
CA GLY A 45 7.59 0.35 -44.12
C GLY A 45 6.50 1.45 -44.17
N GLN A 46 5.40 1.31 -43.42
CA GLN A 46 4.37 2.36 -43.28
C GLN A 46 4.14 2.78 -41.81
N PHE A 47 5.01 2.33 -40.91
CA PHE A 47 4.83 2.51 -39.48
C PHE A 47 5.31 3.89 -39.03
N SER A 48 4.39 4.72 -38.51
CA SER A 48 4.76 6.03 -37.96
C SER A 48 5.06 5.92 -36.47
N PHE A 49 6.35 5.88 -36.12
CA PHE A 49 6.79 5.89 -34.72
C PHE A 49 6.32 7.15 -33.97
N ALA A 50 6.20 8.28 -34.67
CA ALA A 50 5.62 9.51 -34.12
C ALA A 50 4.14 9.33 -33.73
N LYS A 51 3.32 8.69 -34.57
CA LYS A 51 1.92 8.38 -34.23
C LYS A 51 1.83 7.38 -33.08
N MET A 52 2.67 6.33 -33.09
CA MET A 52 2.72 5.35 -32.00
C MET A 52 3.08 6.01 -30.67
N ALA A 53 4.05 6.92 -30.65
CA ALA A 53 4.43 7.67 -29.46
C ALA A 53 3.27 8.55 -28.93
N GLY A 54 2.51 9.15 -29.85
CA GLY A 54 1.29 9.88 -29.54
C GLY A 54 0.21 9.00 -28.91
N SER A 55 -0.10 7.85 -29.53
CA SER A 55 -1.07 6.88 -29.01
C SER A 55 -0.65 6.33 -27.65
N PHE A 56 0.64 5.99 -27.48
CA PHE A 56 1.19 5.56 -26.20
C PHE A 56 1.00 6.62 -25.11
N THR A 57 1.32 7.89 -25.42
CA THR A 57 1.12 9.00 -24.47
C THR A 57 -0.37 9.21 -24.14
N ALA A 58 -1.26 8.98 -25.10
CA ALA A 58 -2.71 9.03 -24.87
C ALA A 58 -3.16 7.94 -23.89
N ILE A 59 -2.74 6.68 -24.09
CA ILE A 59 -3.00 5.54 -23.20
C ILE A 59 -2.47 5.84 -21.78
N LEU A 60 -1.23 6.34 -21.65
CA LEU A 60 -0.67 6.70 -20.36
C LEU A 60 -1.52 7.73 -19.61
N ARG A 61 -2.04 8.73 -20.34
CA ARG A 61 -2.89 9.79 -19.78
C ARG A 61 -4.29 9.28 -19.42
N GLU A 62 -4.90 8.48 -20.30
CA GLU A 62 -6.24 7.93 -20.14
C GLU A 62 -6.33 7.01 -18.91
N TYR A 63 -5.34 6.13 -18.75
CA TYR A 63 -5.27 5.20 -17.62
C TYR A 63 -4.48 5.73 -16.42
N ARG A 64 -4.13 7.03 -16.40
CA ARG A 64 -3.36 7.71 -15.33
C ARG A 64 -2.08 6.95 -14.91
N ILE A 65 -1.42 6.32 -15.87
CA ILE A 65 -0.20 5.54 -15.66
C ILE A 65 0.95 6.52 -15.43
N HIS A 66 1.64 6.37 -14.30
CA HIS A 66 2.80 7.20 -13.99
C HIS A 66 4.08 6.47 -14.38
N VAL A 67 4.72 6.95 -15.44
CA VAL A 67 6.00 6.45 -15.93
C VAL A 67 7.13 7.34 -15.38
N PRO A 68 8.19 6.78 -14.77
CA PRO A 68 9.37 7.54 -14.36
C PRO A 68 9.98 8.36 -15.51
N GLY A 69 10.40 9.60 -15.25
CA GLY A 69 10.94 10.49 -16.27
C GLY A 69 12.14 9.91 -17.03
N ASN A 70 12.98 9.12 -16.35
CA ASN A 70 14.13 8.45 -16.98
C ASN A 70 13.69 7.44 -18.06
N LEU A 71 12.61 6.69 -17.85
CA LEU A 71 12.08 5.76 -18.86
C LEU A 71 11.46 6.50 -20.03
N MET A 72 10.77 7.62 -19.78
CA MET A 72 10.24 8.46 -20.84
C MET A 72 11.37 9.02 -21.73
N LEU A 73 12.49 9.41 -21.14
CA LEU A 73 13.68 9.84 -21.88
C LEU A 73 14.30 8.69 -22.68
N MET A 74 14.42 7.51 -22.10
CA MET A 74 14.90 6.33 -22.83
C MET A 74 14.00 6.00 -24.02
N LEU A 75 12.68 6.00 -23.82
CA LEU A 75 11.70 5.75 -24.87
C LEU A 75 11.83 6.79 -25.99
N LYS A 76 12.01 8.08 -25.63
CA LYS A 76 12.26 9.14 -26.61
C LYS A 76 13.52 8.88 -27.44
N VAL A 77 14.61 8.45 -26.81
CA VAL A 77 15.85 8.12 -27.53
C VAL A 77 15.64 6.93 -28.46
N ILE A 78 14.97 5.88 -28.01
CA ILE A 78 14.63 4.72 -28.85
C ILE A 78 13.81 5.16 -30.07
N ILE A 79 12.76 5.95 -29.86
CA ILE A 79 11.93 6.49 -30.96
C ILE A 79 12.77 7.30 -31.93
N MET A 80 13.64 8.20 -31.45
CA MET A 80 14.52 8.99 -32.33
C MET A 80 15.45 8.11 -33.15
N VAL A 81 16.03 7.05 -32.56
CA VAL A 81 16.90 6.11 -33.29
C VAL A 81 16.12 5.35 -34.35
N LEU A 82 14.91 4.91 -34.04
CA LEU A 82 14.03 4.21 -34.98
C LEU A 82 13.60 5.12 -36.14
N ASP A 83 13.29 6.38 -35.85
CA ASP A 83 12.91 7.39 -36.85
C ASP A 83 14.06 7.72 -37.80
N VAL A 84 15.28 7.88 -37.26
CA VAL A 84 16.50 8.02 -38.07
C VAL A 84 16.78 6.77 -38.90
N GLY A 85 16.56 5.57 -38.34
CA GLY A 85 16.73 4.30 -39.04
C GLY A 85 15.83 4.19 -40.27
N LEU A 86 14.55 4.53 -40.13
CA LEU A 86 13.61 4.56 -41.26
C LEU A 86 13.96 5.63 -42.30
N ALA A 87 14.45 6.79 -41.87
CA ALA A 87 14.87 7.84 -42.79
C ALA A 87 16.07 7.42 -43.66
N LEU A 88 16.92 6.52 -43.16
CA LEU A 88 18.10 6.01 -43.86
C LEU A 88 17.78 4.78 -44.73
N ASP A 89 16.96 3.85 -44.24
CA ASP A 89 16.54 2.65 -44.96
C ASP A 89 15.03 2.42 -44.80
N PRO A 90 14.21 2.90 -45.75
CA PRO A 90 12.76 2.77 -45.69
C PRO A 90 12.24 1.31 -45.79
N GLU A 91 13.03 0.42 -46.38
CA GLU A 91 12.68 -1.01 -46.52
C GLU A 91 13.16 -1.84 -45.32
N PHE A 92 13.73 -1.19 -44.29
CA PHE A 92 14.29 -1.84 -43.12
C PHE A 92 13.24 -2.65 -42.34
N ARG A 93 13.48 -3.96 -42.26
CA ARG A 93 12.63 -4.91 -41.53
C ARG A 93 13.11 -5.10 -40.09
N PHE A 94 12.80 -4.15 -39.21
CA PHE A 94 13.21 -4.20 -37.80
C PHE A 94 12.85 -5.51 -37.09
N LYS A 95 11.72 -6.16 -37.43
CA LYS A 95 11.33 -7.46 -36.86
C LYS A 95 12.39 -8.54 -37.09
N ASP A 96 12.87 -8.68 -38.33
CA ASP A 96 13.80 -9.75 -38.71
C ASP A 96 15.15 -9.58 -38.00
N GLU A 97 15.63 -8.33 -37.95
CA GLU A 97 16.86 -7.98 -37.22
C GLU A 97 16.68 -8.17 -35.71
N ALA A 98 15.58 -7.69 -35.14
CA ALA A 98 15.28 -7.86 -33.71
C ALA A 98 15.18 -9.34 -33.30
N GLU A 99 14.57 -10.19 -34.12
CA GLU A 99 14.50 -11.63 -33.89
C GLU A 99 15.90 -12.27 -33.91
N GLN A 100 16.75 -11.90 -34.86
CA GLN A 100 18.12 -12.41 -34.92
C GLN A 100 18.95 -11.99 -33.71
N TYR A 101 18.81 -10.74 -33.25
CA TYR A 101 19.46 -10.26 -32.04
C TYR A 101 18.92 -10.97 -30.80
N MET A 102 17.60 -11.11 -30.65
CA MET A 102 16.99 -11.80 -29.51
C MET A 102 17.36 -13.28 -29.45
N ALA A 103 17.50 -13.95 -30.59
CA ALA A 103 17.99 -15.33 -30.64
C ALA A 103 19.41 -15.48 -30.06
N ARG A 104 20.27 -14.45 -30.17
CA ARG A 104 21.61 -14.45 -29.56
C ARG A 104 21.56 -14.28 -28.04
N PHE A 105 20.63 -13.48 -27.51
CA PHE A 105 20.44 -13.31 -26.06
C PHE A 105 19.80 -14.53 -25.40
N LYS A 106 18.83 -15.15 -26.07
CA LYS A 106 18.15 -16.36 -25.55
C LYS A 106 19.12 -17.53 -25.33
N LYS A 107 20.15 -17.66 -26.18
CA LYS A 107 21.23 -18.66 -25.98
C LYS A 107 22.09 -18.36 -24.75
N ARG A 108 22.25 -17.08 -24.38
CA ARG A 108 23.07 -16.63 -23.26
C ARG A 108 22.32 -16.77 -21.93
N ASP A 109 21.03 -16.46 -21.90
CA ASP A 109 20.18 -16.64 -20.71
C ASP A 109 19.82 -18.11 -20.45
N SER A 110 19.63 -18.92 -21.49
CA SER A 110 19.46 -20.38 -21.37
C SER A 110 20.62 -21.05 -20.63
N PHE A 111 21.84 -20.52 -20.80
CA PHE A 111 23.02 -21.04 -20.10
C PHE A 111 22.98 -20.72 -18.59
N ILE A 112 22.43 -19.56 -18.22
CA ILE A 112 22.23 -19.14 -16.83
C ILE A 112 21.06 -19.92 -16.19
N GLU A 113 19.96 -20.13 -16.91
CA GLU A 113 18.83 -20.95 -16.45
C GLU A 113 19.20 -22.43 -16.26
N GLN A 114 20.04 -23.00 -17.15
CA GLN A 114 20.54 -24.37 -17.01
C GLN A 114 21.50 -24.55 -15.82
N ILE A 115 22.23 -23.50 -15.44
CA ILE A 115 23.06 -23.49 -14.22
C ILE A 115 22.16 -23.36 -12.97
N LYS A 116 21.09 -22.56 -13.04
CA LYS A 116 20.09 -22.41 -11.97
C LYS A 116 19.32 -23.70 -11.72
N SER A 117 18.93 -24.44 -12.77
CA SER A 117 18.19 -25.69 -12.64
C SER A 117 19.05 -26.85 -12.08
N ARG A 118 20.38 -26.82 -12.30
CA ARG A 118 21.31 -27.83 -11.79
C ARG A 118 21.77 -27.61 -10.35
N ALA A 119 21.62 -26.40 -9.79
CA ALA A 119 22.21 -26.05 -8.49
C ALA A 119 21.22 -26.01 -7.29
N GLY A 120 19.90 -26.10 -7.48
CA GLY A 120 18.99 -26.19 -6.33
C GLY A 120 17.60 -25.60 -6.55
N GLY A 121 16.79 -26.26 -7.39
CA GLY A 121 15.40 -25.88 -7.67
C GLY A 121 14.41 -26.01 -6.52
N SER A 122 14.83 -25.99 -5.25
CA SER A 122 13.89 -25.97 -4.10
C SER A 122 14.34 -25.14 -2.90
N LEU A 123 15.58 -24.62 -2.87
CA LEU A 123 16.05 -23.79 -1.76
C LEU A 123 16.13 -22.30 -2.12
N LEU A 124 16.31 -21.96 -3.40
CA LEU A 124 16.46 -20.57 -3.83
C LEU A 124 15.12 -19.84 -4.04
N GLU A 125 14.03 -20.55 -4.43
CA GLU A 125 12.71 -19.92 -4.57
C GLU A 125 12.12 -19.45 -3.23
N THR A 126 12.50 -20.09 -2.12
CA THR A 126 12.16 -19.64 -0.75
C THR A 126 13.05 -18.49 -0.27
N MET A 127 14.27 -18.35 -0.82
CA MET A 127 15.20 -17.27 -0.46
C MET A 127 14.92 -15.95 -1.19
N ASP A 128 14.40 -15.98 -2.42
CA ASP A 128 14.05 -14.76 -3.16
C ASP A 128 12.91 -13.96 -2.46
N GLY A 129 11.97 -14.65 -1.80
CA GLY A 129 10.93 -13.99 -0.99
C GLY A 129 11.44 -13.34 0.31
N LEU A 130 12.57 -13.78 0.85
CA LEU A 130 13.21 -13.20 2.03
C LEU A 130 14.21 -12.08 1.68
N LEU A 131 14.72 -12.06 0.45
CA LEU A 131 15.68 -11.05 -0.02
C LEU A 131 15.03 -9.79 -0.62
N ASP A 132 13.73 -9.81 -0.96
CA ASP A 132 12.98 -8.61 -1.38
C ASP A 132 12.35 -7.82 -0.21
N MET A 133 12.15 -8.45 0.95
CA MET A 133 11.75 -7.78 2.20
C MET A 133 12.71 -6.66 2.66
N PRO A 134 14.05 -6.84 2.70
CA PRO A 134 14.94 -5.80 3.22
C PRO A 134 15.00 -4.55 2.34
N ARG A 135 14.72 -4.62 1.03
CA ARG A 135 14.72 -3.43 0.16
C ARG A 135 13.54 -2.50 0.45
N ASN A 136 12.35 -3.06 0.61
CA ASN A 136 11.15 -2.29 0.93
C ASN A 136 11.20 -1.71 2.35
N ILE A 137 11.73 -2.49 3.31
CA ILE A 137 11.95 -2.03 4.69
C ILE A 137 13.01 -0.92 4.74
N ASN A 138 14.12 -1.03 3.98
CA ASN A 138 15.12 0.04 3.91
C ASN A 138 14.57 1.32 3.28
N GLN A 139 13.71 1.23 2.26
CA GLN A 139 13.09 2.40 1.66
C GLN A 139 12.11 3.09 2.62
N MET A 140 11.31 2.31 3.36
CA MET A 140 10.45 2.82 4.43
C MET A 140 11.27 3.48 5.54
N LEU A 141 12.31 2.81 6.06
CA LEU A 141 13.18 3.34 7.12
C LEU A 141 13.96 4.58 6.67
N LYS A 142 14.37 4.66 5.40
CA LYS A 142 15.07 5.83 4.85
C LYS A 142 14.11 7.02 4.64
N GLN A 143 12.83 6.76 4.37
CA GLN A 143 11.78 7.78 4.36
C GLN A 143 11.38 8.22 5.78
N LEU A 144 11.39 7.31 6.76
CA LEU A 144 11.15 7.63 8.17
C LEU A 144 12.31 8.42 8.80
N GLY A 145 13.55 8.11 8.41
CA GLY A 145 14.76 8.72 8.97
C GLY A 145 15.07 10.13 8.46
N THR A 146 14.35 10.64 7.46
CA THR A 146 14.56 11.99 6.89
C THR A 146 13.68 13.09 7.50
N GLY A 147 12.90 12.76 8.54
CA GLY A 147 12.55 13.73 9.58
C GLY A 147 11.35 14.64 9.32
N ILE A 148 10.56 14.46 8.26
CA ILE A 148 9.24 15.10 8.16
C ILE A 148 8.28 14.13 7.49
N ILE A 149 7.54 13.41 8.32
CA ILE A 149 6.36 12.66 7.90
C ILE A 149 5.29 13.70 7.52
N LYS A 150 5.24 14.06 6.24
CA LYS A 150 4.13 14.83 5.67
C LYS A 150 3.02 13.83 5.32
N ILE A 151 2.30 13.33 6.32
CA ILE A 151 1.07 12.61 6.04
C ILE A 151 0.05 13.69 5.68
N ASP A 152 -0.41 13.70 4.43
CA ASP A 152 -1.58 14.46 3.99
C ASP A 152 -2.82 13.84 4.65
N ILE A 153 -2.96 14.04 5.96
CA ILE A 153 -4.16 13.67 6.70
C ILE A 153 -5.15 14.80 6.47
N VAL A 154 -6.24 14.50 5.78
CA VAL A 154 -7.39 15.40 5.64
C VAL A 154 -7.78 15.84 7.06
N ASP A 155 -7.73 17.15 7.35
CA ASP A 155 -7.90 17.81 8.66
C ASP A 155 -9.10 17.27 9.48
N THR A 156 -10.10 16.71 8.77
CA THR A 156 -11.30 16.05 9.31
C THR A 156 -11.01 14.81 10.16
N ASP A 157 -10.02 13.98 9.82
CA ASP A 157 -9.80 12.68 10.48
C ASP A 157 -9.01 12.84 11.80
N ILE A 158 -8.06 13.78 11.86
CA ILE A 158 -7.32 14.10 13.09
C ILE A 158 -8.27 14.64 14.17
N ARG A 159 -9.20 15.54 13.81
CA ARG A 159 -10.16 16.09 14.78
C ARG A 159 -11.12 15.04 15.29
N ARG A 160 -11.58 14.13 14.43
CA ARG A 160 -12.43 13.00 14.87
C ARG A 160 -11.68 12.09 15.83
N LEU A 161 -10.42 11.76 15.53
CA LEU A 161 -9.55 11.00 16.43
C LEU A 161 -9.34 11.71 17.76
N GLN A 162 -9.04 13.02 17.76
CA GLN A 162 -8.84 13.80 18.97
C GLN A 162 -10.10 13.87 19.84
N VAL A 163 -11.27 14.10 19.24
CA VAL A 163 -12.56 14.12 19.95
C VAL A 163 -12.90 12.74 20.54
N SER A 164 -12.65 11.66 19.79
CA SER A 164 -12.86 10.30 20.28
C SER A 164 -11.88 9.91 21.40
N LEU A 165 -10.62 10.37 21.30
CA LEU A 165 -9.59 10.13 22.31
C LEU A 165 -9.88 10.91 23.59
N ASP A 166 -10.33 12.16 23.50
CA ASP A 166 -10.73 12.98 24.65
C ASP A 166 -11.96 12.38 25.35
N ARG A 167 -12.97 11.94 24.57
CA ARG A 167 -14.15 11.25 25.13
C ARG A 167 -13.79 9.96 25.83
N THR A 168 -12.89 9.16 25.26
CA THR A 168 -12.46 7.89 25.84
C THR A 168 -11.58 8.10 27.06
N SER A 169 -10.65 9.05 27.00
CA SER A 169 -9.77 9.41 28.13
C SER A 169 -10.58 9.91 29.32
N ASN A 170 -11.62 10.73 29.08
CA ASN A 170 -12.47 11.22 30.16
C ASN A 170 -13.29 10.08 30.80
N LYS A 171 -13.77 9.10 30.03
CA LYS A 171 -14.43 7.89 30.57
C LYS A 171 -13.47 7.07 31.43
N VAL A 172 -12.21 6.90 30.98
CA VAL A 172 -11.17 6.18 31.74
C VAL A 172 -10.83 6.90 33.04
N LEU A 173 -10.65 8.22 33.02
CA LEU A 173 -10.38 9.02 34.21
C LEU A 173 -11.50 8.90 35.24
N ILE A 174 -12.76 8.98 34.81
CA ILE A 174 -13.92 8.80 35.70
C ILE A 174 -13.92 7.38 36.31
N GLY A 175 -13.66 6.34 35.50
CA GLY A 175 -13.55 4.97 35.99
C GLY A 175 -12.41 4.78 37.01
N LEU A 176 -11.27 5.44 36.81
CA LEU A 176 -10.15 5.42 37.75
C LEU A 176 -10.50 6.14 39.06
N VAL A 177 -11.14 7.31 39.01
CA VAL A 177 -11.56 8.02 40.21
C VAL A 177 -12.58 7.17 41.00
N VAL A 178 -13.59 6.62 40.33
CA VAL A 178 -14.60 5.77 40.98
C VAL A 178 -13.97 4.51 41.59
N SER A 179 -13.11 3.80 40.85
CA SER A 179 -12.44 2.60 41.36
C SER A 179 -11.52 2.91 42.54
N SER A 180 -10.77 4.02 42.50
CA SER A 180 -9.95 4.46 43.65
C SER A 180 -10.79 4.80 44.88
N MET A 181 -11.97 5.39 44.69
CA MET A 181 -12.91 5.71 45.77
C MET A 181 -13.53 4.45 46.39
N VAL A 182 -13.89 3.46 45.56
CA VAL A 182 -14.38 2.15 46.02
C VAL A 182 -13.29 1.40 46.80
N ILE A 183 -12.06 1.36 46.28
CA ILE A 183 -10.92 0.72 46.94
C ILE A 183 -10.59 1.44 48.25
N GLY A 184 -10.52 2.77 48.26
CA GLY A 184 -10.26 3.56 49.46
C GLY A 184 -11.31 3.35 50.54
N SER A 185 -12.60 3.34 50.17
CA SER A 185 -13.69 3.05 51.11
C SER A 185 -13.63 1.62 51.65
N SER A 186 -13.28 0.64 50.81
CA SER A 186 -13.12 -0.76 51.22
C SER A 186 -11.96 -0.94 52.22
N PHE A 187 -10.84 -0.24 52.00
CA PHE A 187 -9.71 -0.23 52.94
C PHE A 187 -10.05 0.36 54.31
N ILE A 188 -10.85 1.43 54.35
CA ILE A 188 -11.30 2.05 55.62
C ILE A 188 -12.16 1.05 56.41
N LEU A 189 -13.07 0.35 55.73
CA LEU A 189 -13.96 -0.63 56.37
C LEU A 189 -13.22 -1.88 56.86
N MET A 190 -12.14 -2.29 56.18
CA MET A 190 -11.35 -3.45 56.58
C MET A 190 -10.49 -3.20 57.83
N LYS A 191 -10.19 -1.95 58.16
CA LYS A 191 -9.42 -1.58 59.36
C LYS A 191 -10.36 -1.37 60.56
N SER A 192 -11.06 -2.43 60.94
CA SER A 192 -12.11 -2.47 61.98
C SER A 192 -11.63 -2.32 63.44
N ASP A 193 -10.36 -1.96 63.67
CA ASP A 193 -9.77 -1.78 65.02
C ASP A 193 -9.63 -0.30 65.44
N LEU A 194 -9.99 0.66 64.58
CA LEU A 194 -10.10 2.05 65.00
C LEU A 194 -11.48 2.29 65.64
N GLN A 195 -11.50 2.73 66.90
CA GLN A 195 -12.65 3.34 67.54
C GLN A 195 -12.97 4.68 66.83
N LEU A 196 -13.54 4.59 65.64
CA LEU A 196 -14.06 5.74 64.91
C LEU A 196 -15.41 6.10 65.53
N PRO A 197 -15.76 7.40 65.66
CA PRO A 197 -17.09 7.82 66.04
C PRO A 197 -18.13 7.22 65.09
N ASP A 198 -19.27 6.73 65.60
CA ASP A 198 -20.35 6.12 64.79
C ASP A 198 -20.72 6.98 63.57
N LEU A 199 -20.67 8.31 63.72
CA LEU A 199 -20.90 9.28 62.65
C LEU A 199 -19.99 9.05 61.43
N VAL A 200 -18.71 8.75 61.64
CA VAL A 200 -17.73 8.53 60.56
C VAL A 200 -18.01 7.21 59.84
N TYR A 201 -18.45 6.19 60.57
CA TYR A 201 -18.85 4.90 59.98
C TYR A 201 -20.09 5.07 59.08
N TYR A 202 -21.13 5.76 59.55
CA TYR A 202 -22.33 6.03 58.74
C TYR A 202 -22.02 6.91 57.53
N LEU A 203 -21.13 7.90 57.67
CA LEU A 203 -20.70 8.75 56.57
C LEU A 203 -19.90 7.97 55.51
N ALA A 204 -18.99 7.08 55.95
CA ALA A 204 -18.26 6.19 55.04
C ALA A 204 -19.20 5.24 54.30
N LEU A 205 -20.15 4.62 55.00
CA LEU A 205 -21.16 3.74 54.40
C LEU A 205 -22.04 4.48 53.39
N PHE A 206 -22.47 5.71 53.72
CA PHE A 206 -23.25 6.54 52.81
C PHE A 206 -22.45 6.90 51.55
N SER A 207 -21.18 7.28 51.69
CA SER A 207 -20.32 7.58 50.55
C SER A 207 -20.10 6.36 49.64
N TYR A 208 -20.05 5.15 50.21
CA TYR A 208 -19.91 3.91 49.47
C TYR A 208 -21.16 3.58 48.64
N ILE A 209 -22.35 3.73 49.24
CA ILE A 209 -23.63 3.52 48.53
C ILE A 209 -23.78 4.53 47.39
N VAL A 210 -23.42 5.80 47.62
CA VAL A 210 -23.43 6.84 46.59
C VAL A 210 -22.45 6.53 45.46
N ALA A 211 -21.23 6.07 45.78
CA ALA A 211 -20.23 5.69 44.78
C ALA A 211 -20.71 4.50 43.91
N ILE A 212 -21.36 3.50 44.51
CA ILE A 212 -21.96 2.37 43.79
C ILE A 212 -23.08 2.86 42.86
N ALA A 213 -23.97 3.72 43.35
CA ALA A 213 -25.07 4.27 42.53
C ALA A 213 -24.54 5.07 41.33
N ILE A 214 -23.49 5.87 41.52
CA ILE A 214 -22.82 6.60 40.44
C ILE A 214 -22.15 5.64 39.46
N GLY A 215 -21.50 4.56 39.96
CA GLY A 215 -20.90 3.53 39.13
C GLY A 215 -21.93 2.84 38.22
N PHE A 216 -23.08 2.43 38.78
CA PHE A 216 -24.17 1.85 38.00
C PHE A 216 -24.76 2.83 36.99
N TYR A 217 -24.95 4.10 37.39
CA TYR A 217 -25.44 5.13 36.47
C TYR A 217 -24.46 5.38 35.31
N ALA A 218 -23.16 5.38 35.57
CA ALA A 218 -22.13 5.53 34.54
C ALA A 218 -22.12 4.35 33.57
N ILE A 219 -22.24 3.12 34.07
CA ILE A 219 -22.33 1.91 33.23
C ILE A 219 -23.60 1.95 32.36
N TYR A 220 -24.75 2.26 32.96
CA TYR A 220 -26.01 2.40 32.23
C TYR A 220 -25.91 3.44 31.12
N ARG A 221 -25.31 4.60 31.40
CA ARG A 221 -25.12 5.66 30.42
C ARG A 221 -24.14 5.27 29.31
N VAL A 222 -23.08 4.51 29.62
CA VAL A 222 -22.15 4.02 28.59
C VAL A 222 -22.82 3.00 27.66
N LEU A 223 -23.66 2.11 28.20
CA LEU A 223 -24.41 1.15 27.40
C LEU A 223 -25.46 1.81 26.51
N VAL A 224 -26.25 2.75 27.07
CA VAL A 224 -27.30 3.44 26.33
C VAL A 224 -26.74 4.42 25.30
N THR A 225 -25.66 5.15 25.61
CA THR A 225 -25.02 6.07 24.63
C THR A 225 -24.23 5.31 23.55
N GLY A 226 -23.96 4.02 23.73
CA GLY A 226 -23.35 3.17 22.70
C GLY A 226 -24.27 2.89 21.51
N GLU A 227 -25.59 2.87 21.70
CA GLU A 227 -26.57 2.63 20.63
C GLU A 227 -26.79 3.87 19.73
N ASP A 228 -26.54 5.08 20.23
CA ASP A 228 -26.79 6.33 19.47
C ASP A 228 -25.68 6.66 18.45
N GLU A 229 -24.48 6.08 18.58
CA GLU A 229 -23.37 6.28 17.63
C GLU A 229 -23.35 5.22 16.49
N GLU A 230 -24.08 4.10 16.61
CA GLU A 230 -24.16 3.07 15.56
C GLU A 230 -25.18 3.43 14.45
N ASN A 231 -26.06 4.41 14.69
CA ASN A 231 -27.15 4.77 13.77
C ASN A 231 -27.02 6.18 13.14
N ARG A 232 -25.80 6.70 12.99
CA ARG A 232 -25.54 8.02 12.36
C ARG A 232 -24.33 8.06 11.44
#